data_AF-A0A2D7H8F4-F1
#
_entry.id   AF-A0A2D7H8F4-F1
#
_cell.length_a   1.000
_cell.length_b   1.000
_cell.length_c   1.000
_cell.angle_alpha   90.00
_cell.angle_beta   90.00
_cell.angle_gamma   90.00
#
_symmetry.space_group_name_H-M   'P 1'
#
loop_
_entity.id
_entity.type
_entity.pdbx_description
1 polymer ?
#
loop_
_entity_poly.entity_id
_entity_poly.type
_entity_poly.pdbx_seq_one_letter_code
_entity_poly.pdbx_strand_id
1 'polypeptide(L)'
;MSKSYPEDLWFYLHSRLLTVPMLLLLFLLLLAAWLPSAPSHATTIGIQILITTNLLAMFRLWDDLSDIATDRTKKPDRILPQTSHQASFRWTCGILGITSFSMLVLTNPRNSIGFLLLTAFFMIYYKLPWRTSWPRLSYHLLILKYPCFIALICVSHDEATRPLHLMLMLLTYLILCIYEVVHDAQLRADAGCRIIAKVELVFAALTATWITNALS
;
A
#
# COMPACT_ATOMS: atom_id res chain seq x y z
N MET A 1 -14.55 -12.29 24.65
CA MET A 1 -15.78 -12.83 24.01
C MET A 1 -15.78 -12.35 22.57
N SER A 2 -15.81 -13.26 21.60
CA SER A 2 -15.92 -12.87 20.18
C SER A 2 -17.31 -12.28 19.95
N LYS A 3 -17.37 -11.08 19.37
CA LYS A 3 -18.61 -10.45 18.94
C LYS A 3 -19.08 -11.06 17.62
N SER A 4 -20.18 -10.56 17.08
CA SER A 4 -20.61 -10.88 15.71
C SER A 4 -19.55 -10.44 14.68
N TYR A 5 -19.46 -11.12 13.53
CA TYR A 5 -18.52 -10.74 12.48
C TYR A 5 -18.64 -9.27 12.02
N PRO A 6 -19.85 -8.70 11.82
CA PRO A 6 -19.98 -7.30 11.45
C PRO A 6 -19.40 -6.33 12.47
N GLU A 7 -19.54 -6.61 13.76
CA GLU A 7 -18.94 -5.80 14.82
C GLU A 7 -17.41 -5.86 14.77
N ASP A 8 -16.83 -7.06 14.67
CA ASP A 8 -15.38 -7.24 14.57
C ASP A 8 -14.81 -6.55 13.32
N LEU A 9 -15.53 -6.64 12.19
CA LEU A 9 -15.17 -5.94 10.96
C LEU A 9 -15.23 -4.42 11.15
N TRP A 10 -16.28 -3.89 11.77
CA TRP A 10 -16.39 -2.46 12.04
C TRP A 10 -15.24 -1.96 12.93
N PHE A 11 -14.92 -2.68 14.01
CA PHE A 11 -13.78 -2.37 14.86
C PHE A 11 -12.46 -2.42 14.07
N TYR A 12 -12.29 -3.41 13.19
CA TYR A 12 -11.13 -3.50 12.30
C TYR A 12 -11.04 -2.28 11.37
N LEU A 13 -12.13 -1.91 10.69
CA LEU A 13 -12.17 -0.76 9.79
C LEU A 13 -11.73 0.51 10.51
N HIS A 14 -12.33 0.79 11.67
CA HIS A 14 -12.04 2.01 12.44
C HIS A 14 -10.60 2.06 12.97
N SER A 15 -10.08 0.93 13.45
CA SER A 15 -8.74 0.86 14.07
C SER A 15 -7.60 0.74 13.06
N ARG A 16 -7.86 0.25 11.84
CA ARG A 16 -6.80 -0.08 10.87
C ARG A 16 -6.89 0.67 9.56
N LEU A 17 -8.10 0.97 9.06
CA LEU A 17 -8.30 1.55 7.72
C LEU A 17 -8.74 3.02 7.78
N LEU A 18 -9.64 3.39 8.69
CA LEU A 18 -10.12 4.76 8.86
C LEU A 18 -9.22 5.56 9.81
N THR A 19 -7.91 5.37 9.69
CA THR A 19 -6.92 6.09 10.49
C THR A 19 -6.35 7.25 9.68
N VAL A 20 -5.92 8.32 10.34
CA VAL A 20 -5.32 9.49 9.68
C VAL A 20 -4.16 9.09 8.74
N PRO A 21 -3.20 8.22 9.14
CA PRO A 21 -2.12 7.80 8.24
C PRO A 21 -2.62 7.08 6.98
N MET A 22 -3.66 6.25 7.08
CA MET A 22 -4.22 5.54 5.92
C MET A 22 -4.97 6.48 4.97
N LEU A 23 -5.68 7.48 5.51
CA LEU A 23 -6.35 8.50 4.68
C LEU A 23 -5.32 9.39 3.97
N LEU A 24 -4.24 9.77 4.66
CA LEU A 24 -3.12 10.50 4.05
C LEU A 24 -2.43 9.68 2.97
N LEU A 25 -2.24 8.37 3.20
CA LEU A 25 -1.71 7.46 2.19
C LEU A 25 -2.62 7.37 0.97
N LEU A 26 -3.94 7.20 1.16
CA LEU A 26 -4.92 7.22 0.06
C LEU A 26 -4.81 8.51 -0.75
N PHE A 27 -4.78 9.66 -0.07
CA PHE A 27 -4.62 10.96 -0.73
C PHE A 27 -3.30 11.07 -1.49
N LEU A 28 -2.18 10.64 -0.89
CA LEU A 28 -0.86 10.65 -1.52
C LEU A 28 -0.82 9.81 -2.80
N LEU A 29 -1.41 8.61 -2.78
CA LEU A 29 -1.46 7.72 -3.95
C LEU A 29 -2.27 8.32 -5.10
N LEU A 30 -3.44 8.89 -4.79
CA LEU A 30 -4.28 9.55 -5.79
C LEU A 30 -3.60 10.80 -6.35
N LEU A 31 -3.00 11.63 -5.50
CA LEU A 31 -2.26 12.81 -5.93
C LEU A 31 -1.09 12.44 -6.85
N ALA A 32 -0.30 11.44 -6.48
CA ALA A 32 0.82 10.96 -7.30
C ALA A 32 0.36 10.39 -8.64
N ALA A 33 -0.79 9.72 -8.69
CA ALA A 33 -1.36 9.20 -9.94
C ALA A 33 -2.00 10.28 -10.83
N TRP A 34 -2.52 11.36 -10.24
CA TRP A 34 -3.25 12.40 -10.96
C TRP A 34 -2.40 13.58 -11.37
N LEU A 35 -1.27 13.85 -10.68
CA LEU A 35 -0.46 15.04 -10.95
C LEU A 35 0.00 15.16 -12.41
N PRO A 36 0.45 14.08 -13.10
CA PRO A 36 0.88 14.20 -14.49
C PRO A 36 -0.29 14.29 -15.49
N SER A 37 -1.45 13.73 -15.14
CA SER A 37 -2.62 13.65 -16.02
C SER A 37 -3.88 13.47 -15.19
N ALA A 38 -4.47 14.58 -14.75
CA ALA A 38 -5.68 14.56 -13.95
C ALA A 38 -6.86 13.96 -14.75
N PRO A 39 -7.68 13.09 -14.15
CA PRO A 39 -8.86 12.54 -14.81
C PRO A 39 -9.87 13.66 -15.15
N SER A 40 -10.36 13.67 -16.39
CA SER A 40 -11.31 14.69 -16.88
C SER A 40 -12.77 14.38 -16.53
N HIS A 41 -13.09 13.12 -16.23
CA HIS A 41 -14.47 12.66 -15.98
C HIS A 41 -14.66 12.23 -14.51
N ALA A 42 -15.78 12.66 -13.91
CA ALA A 42 -16.13 12.30 -12.54
C ALA A 42 -16.27 10.79 -12.31
N THR A 43 -16.71 10.05 -13.33
CA THR A 43 -16.80 8.59 -13.30
C THR A 43 -15.42 7.95 -13.16
N THR A 44 -14.41 8.44 -13.90
CA THR A 44 -13.02 7.98 -13.80
C THR A 44 -12.44 8.26 -12.41
N ILE A 45 -12.69 9.46 -11.86
CA ILE A 45 -12.29 9.83 -10.49
C ILE A 45 -12.88 8.82 -9.49
N GLY A 46 -14.19 8.59 -9.55
CA GLY A 46 -14.88 7.67 -8.65
C GLY A 46 -14.33 6.25 -8.72
N ILE A 47 -14.09 5.75 -9.93
CA ILE A 47 -13.51 4.41 -10.15
C ILE A 47 -12.09 4.32 -9.60
N GLN A 48 -11.22 5.31 -9.85
CA GLN A 48 -9.85 5.31 -9.33
C GLN A 48 -9.80 5.37 -7.80
N ILE A 49 -10.67 6.17 -7.17
CA ILE A 49 -10.82 6.20 -5.71
C ILE A 49 -11.23 4.83 -5.19
N LEU A 50 -12.22 4.19 -5.84
CA LEU A 50 -12.73 2.88 -5.42
C LEU A 50 -11.68 1.78 -5.59
N ILE A 51 -10.96 1.75 -6.71
CA ILE A 51 -9.84 0.81 -6.93
C ILE A 51 -8.76 1.03 -5.88
N THR A 52 -8.31 2.27 -5.66
CA THR A 52 -7.24 2.56 -4.68
C THR A 52 -7.66 2.18 -3.26
N THR A 53 -8.91 2.46 -2.89
CA THR A 53 -9.47 2.08 -1.58
C THR A 53 -9.51 0.57 -1.42
N ASN A 54 -9.96 -0.17 -2.44
CA ASN A 54 -10.00 -1.63 -2.39
C ASN A 54 -8.60 -2.24 -2.36
N LEU A 55 -7.64 -1.71 -3.12
CA LEU A 55 -6.24 -2.16 -3.08
C LEU A 55 -5.63 -1.94 -1.69
N LEU A 56 -5.81 -0.74 -1.11
CA LEU A 56 -5.35 -0.44 0.25
C LEU A 56 -5.99 -1.37 1.28
N ALA A 57 -7.32 -1.53 1.22
CA ALA A 57 -8.06 -2.39 2.15
C ALA A 57 -7.64 -3.86 2.03
N MET A 58 -7.54 -4.37 0.80
CA MET A 58 -7.12 -5.74 0.50
C MET A 58 -5.72 -6.02 1.04
N PHE A 59 -4.72 -5.24 0.60
CA PHE A 59 -3.33 -5.51 0.97
C PHE A 59 -3.06 -5.24 2.44
N ARG A 60 -3.76 -4.28 3.07
CA ARG A 60 -3.66 -4.05 4.52
C ARG A 60 -4.24 -5.22 5.31
N LEU A 61 -5.42 -5.70 4.92
CA LEU A 61 -6.03 -6.86 5.54
C LEU A 61 -5.19 -8.12 5.33
N TRP A 62 -4.59 -8.28 4.15
CA TRP A 62 -3.69 -9.39 3.88
C TRP A 62 -2.41 -9.32 4.75
N ASP A 63 -1.76 -8.16 4.86
CA ASP A 63 -0.63 -7.96 5.77
C ASP A 63 -1.00 -8.42 7.20
N ASP A 64 -2.11 -7.89 7.73
CA ASP A 64 -2.53 -8.16 9.10
C ASP A 64 -2.93 -9.64 9.31
N LEU A 65 -3.54 -10.29 8.31
CA LEU A 65 -3.85 -11.73 8.32
C LEU A 65 -2.59 -12.60 8.28
N SER A 66 -1.57 -12.19 7.52
CA SER A 66 -0.27 -12.87 7.45
C SER A 66 0.51 -12.73 8.76
N ASP A 67 0.26 -11.67 9.52
CA ASP A 67 0.99 -11.34 10.75
C ASP A 67 0.31 -11.80 12.04
N ILE A 68 -0.84 -12.49 11.97
CA ILE A 68 -1.59 -12.98 13.15
C ILE A 68 -0.71 -13.71 14.17
N ALA A 69 0.18 -14.60 13.72
CA ALA A 69 1.04 -15.37 14.61
C ALA A 69 2.01 -14.48 15.40
N THR A 70 2.55 -13.45 14.75
CA THR A 70 3.43 -12.46 15.39
C THR A 70 2.64 -11.49 16.26
N ASP A 71 1.45 -11.08 15.81
CA ASP A 71 0.59 -10.16 16.55
C ASP A 71 0.04 -10.76 17.83
N ARG A 72 -0.20 -12.08 17.89
CA ARG A 72 -0.58 -12.76 19.15
C ARG A 72 0.42 -12.54 20.28
N THR A 73 1.70 -12.35 19.97
CA THR A 73 2.75 -12.11 20.98
C THR A 73 3.06 -10.63 21.15
N LYS A 74 3.18 -9.89 20.04
CA LYS A 74 3.61 -8.48 20.08
C LYS A 74 2.48 -7.47 20.29
N LYS A 75 1.28 -7.77 19.81
CA LYS A 75 0.12 -6.85 19.78
C LYS A 75 -1.19 -7.63 20.06
N PRO A 76 -1.29 -8.27 21.25
CA PRO A 76 -2.40 -9.16 21.58
C PRO A 76 -3.74 -8.43 21.66
N ASP A 77 -3.73 -7.11 21.79
CA ASP A 77 -4.88 -6.21 21.83
C ASP A 77 -5.58 -6.05 20.48
N ARG A 78 -4.95 -6.46 19.37
CA ARG A 78 -5.55 -6.40 18.03
C ARG A 78 -6.73 -7.36 17.88
N ILE A 79 -7.71 -6.94 17.07
CA ILE A 79 -8.94 -7.71 16.81
C ILE A 79 -8.69 -9.04 16.09
N LEU A 80 -7.77 -9.10 15.11
CA LEU A 80 -7.54 -10.31 14.30
C LEU A 80 -6.96 -11.49 15.10
N PRO A 81 -5.99 -11.29 16.01
CA PRO A 81 -5.58 -12.33 16.96
C PRO A 81 -6.69 -12.87 17.86
N GLN A 82 -7.69 -12.05 18.22
CA GLN A 82 -8.72 -12.35 19.21
C GLN A 82 -10.02 -12.92 18.62
N THR A 83 -10.36 -12.55 17.39
CA THR A 83 -11.63 -12.94 16.75
C THR A 83 -11.66 -14.43 16.42
N SER A 84 -12.81 -15.08 16.58
CA SER A 84 -13.05 -16.43 16.06
C SER A 84 -13.36 -16.43 14.56
N HIS A 85 -13.61 -15.26 13.94
CA HIS A 85 -14.09 -15.12 12.57
C HIS A 85 -12.95 -14.92 11.54
N GLN A 86 -11.77 -15.49 11.78
CA GLN A 86 -10.61 -15.30 10.90
C GLN A 86 -10.87 -15.77 9.46
N ALA A 87 -11.66 -16.83 9.27
CA ALA A 87 -12.05 -17.31 7.96
C ALA A 87 -12.87 -16.26 7.19
N SER A 88 -13.78 -15.55 7.86
CA SER A 88 -14.59 -14.47 7.26
C SER A 88 -13.72 -13.30 6.81
N PHE A 89 -12.70 -12.91 7.59
CA PHE A 89 -11.74 -11.90 7.16
C PHE A 89 -10.93 -12.33 5.93
N ARG A 90 -10.55 -13.61 5.81
CA ARG A 90 -9.90 -14.15 4.60
C ARG A 90 -10.82 -14.06 3.38
N TRP A 91 -12.11 -14.38 3.54
CA TRP A 91 -13.11 -14.21 2.49
C TRP A 91 -13.27 -12.75 2.09
N THR A 92 -13.38 -11.83 3.04
CA THR A 92 -13.44 -10.39 2.74
C THR A 92 -12.19 -9.90 2.00
N CYS A 93 -11.00 -10.35 2.39
CA CYS A 93 -9.77 -10.08 1.65
C CYS A 93 -9.85 -10.60 0.20
N GLY A 94 -10.35 -11.83 0.00
CA GLY A 94 -10.57 -12.41 -1.32
C GLY A 94 -11.57 -11.62 -2.18
N ILE A 95 -12.70 -11.20 -1.59
CA ILE A 95 -13.72 -10.38 -2.26
C ILE A 95 -13.14 -9.01 -2.66
N LEU A 96 -12.37 -8.36 -1.79
CA LEU A 96 -11.67 -7.10 -2.12
C LEU A 96 -10.69 -7.30 -3.28
N GLY A 97 -10.00 -8.44 -3.33
CA GLY A 97 -9.12 -8.81 -4.44
C GLY A 97 -9.88 -9.03 -5.75
N ILE A 98 -10.96 -9.81 -5.73
CA ILE A 98 -11.80 -10.06 -6.91
C ILE A 98 -12.40 -8.76 -7.44
N THR A 99 -12.93 -7.91 -6.56
CA THR A 99 -13.52 -6.62 -6.98
C THR A 99 -12.46 -5.69 -7.58
N SER A 100 -11.27 -5.60 -6.97
CA SER A 100 -10.14 -4.83 -7.53
C SER A 100 -9.74 -5.35 -8.91
N PHE A 101 -9.59 -6.67 -9.05
CA PHE A 101 -9.25 -7.32 -10.32
C PHE A 101 -10.30 -7.02 -11.39
N SER A 102 -11.59 -7.24 -11.09
CA SER A 102 -12.68 -6.97 -12.03
C SER A 102 -12.72 -5.50 -12.47
N MET A 103 -12.56 -4.56 -11.54
CA MET A 103 -12.51 -3.12 -11.88
C MET A 103 -11.31 -2.78 -12.76
N LEU A 104 -10.13 -3.37 -12.49
CA LEU A 104 -8.95 -3.20 -13.34
C LEU A 104 -9.16 -3.81 -14.73
N VAL A 105 -9.77 -5.00 -14.85
CA VAL A 105 -10.09 -5.61 -16.14
C VAL A 105 -11.04 -4.74 -16.95
N LEU A 106 -12.06 -4.16 -16.31
CA LEU A 106 -13.06 -3.32 -16.99
C LEU A 106 -12.51 -1.95 -17.40
N THR A 107 -11.49 -1.44 -16.72
CA THR A 107 -10.91 -0.10 -16.99
C THR A 107 -9.68 -0.16 -17.86
N ASN A 108 -8.75 -1.06 -17.55
CA ASN A 108 -7.54 -1.31 -18.32
C ASN A 108 -7.04 -2.76 -18.08
N PRO A 109 -7.35 -3.70 -18.99
CA PRO A 109 -6.98 -5.11 -18.86
C PRO A 109 -5.48 -5.35 -18.63
N ARG A 110 -4.60 -4.47 -19.14
CA ARG A 110 -3.15 -4.62 -18.92
C ARG A 110 -2.78 -4.42 -17.45
N ASN A 111 -3.46 -3.52 -16.75
CA ASN A 111 -3.23 -3.28 -15.33
C ASN A 111 -3.68 -4.50 -14.49
N SER A 112 -4.65 -5.29 -14.96
CA SER A 112 -5.03 -6.54 -14.28
C SER A 112 -3.87 -7.55 -14.23
N ILE A 113 -3.01 -7.59 -15.26
CA ILE A 113 -1.80 -8.44 -15.26
C ILE A 113 -0.82 -7.95 -14.20
N GLY A 114 -0.60 -6.64 -14.12
CA GLY A 114 0.23 -6.04 -13.08
C GLY A 114 -0.27 -6.36 -11.67
N PHE A 115 -1.58 -6.33 -11.45
CA PHE A 115 -2.20 -6.72 -10.18
C PHE A 115 -2.00 -8.20 -9.86
N LEU A 116 -2.12 -9.10 -10.85
CA LEU A 116 -1.87 -10.53 -10.65
C LEU A 116 -0.40 -10.80 -10.29
N LEU A 117 0.54 -10.14 -10.98
CA LEU A 117 1.97 -10.24 -10.68
C LEU A 117 2.29 -9.73 -9.27
N LEU A 118 1.71 -8.58 -8.88
CA LEU A 118 1.87 -8.02 -7.54
C LEU A 118 1.30 -8.98 -6.48
N THR A 119 0.12 -9.52 -6.71
CA THR A 119 -0.55 -10.49 -5.84
C THR A 119 0.28 -11.77 -5.69
N ALA A 120 0.81 -12.30 -6.80
CA ALA A 120 1.68 -13.47 -6.81
C ALA A 120 2.99 -13.20 -6.05
N PHE A 121 3.61 -12.04 -6.26
CA PHE A 121 4.80 -11.62 -5.54
C PHE A 121 4.57 -11.61 -4.01
N PHE A 122 3.49 -10.96 -3.55
CA PHE A 122 3.18 -10.91 -2.11
C PHE A 122 2.78 -12.28 -1.54
N MET A 123 2.11 -13.12 -2.33
CA MET A 123 1.80 -14.49 -1.93
C MET A 123 3.07 -15.32 -1.68
N ILE A 124 4.09 -15.15 -2.52
CA ILE A 124 5.41 -15.79 -2.33
C ILE A 124 6.10 -15.16 -1.12
N TYR A 125 6.17 -13.83 -1.07
CA TYR A 125 6.82 -13.07 -0.01
C TYR A 125 6.35 -13.47 1.40
N TYR A 126 5.04 -13.59 1.63
CA TYR A 126 4.52 -13.97 2.95
C TYR A 126 4.84 -15.40 3.37
N LYS A 127 5.24 -16.28 2.45
CA LYS A 127 5.68 -17.65 2.75
C LYS A 127 7.17 -17.75 3.06
N LEU A 128 7.95 -16.69 2.82
CA LEU A 128 9.40 -16.74 2.97
C LEU A 128 9.82 -16.55 4.44
N PRO A 129 10.59 -17.48 5.03
CA PRO A 129 10.95 -17.42 6.46
C PRO A 129 11.91 -16.28 6.79
N TRP A 130 12.70 -15.80 5.82
CA TRP A 130 13.65 -14.70 6.04
C TRP A 130 12.96 -13.34 6.25
N ARG A 131 11.66 -13.23 5.95
CA ARG A 131 10.87 -12.01 6.12
C ARG A 131 10.99 -11.41 7.53
N THR A 132 11.06 -12.27 8.55
CA THR A 132 11.20 -11.86 9.96
C THR A 132 12.66 -11.64 10.36
N SER A 133 13.59 -12.34 9.73
CA SER A 133 15.02 -12.27 10.04
C SER A 133 15.71 -11.04 9.43
N TRP A 134 15.16 -10.47 8.35
CA TRP A 134 15.79 -9.38 7.58
C TRP A 134 14.89 -8.13 7.55
N PRO A 135 14.73 -7.42 8.69
CA PRO A 135 13.78 -6.31 8.81
C PRO A 135 14.05 -5.18 7.80
N ARG A 136 15.32 -4.94 7.47
CA ARG A 136 15.75 -3.91 6.50
C ARG A 136 15.17 -4.16 5.11
N LEU A 137 15.30 -5.38 4.60
CA LEU A 137 14.77 -5.72 3.27
C LEU A 137 13.24 -5.84 3.31
N SER A 138 12.71 -6.37 4.41
CA SER A 138 11.28 -6.62 4.63
C SER A 138 10.43 -5.36 4.48
N TYR A 139 10.84 -4.24 5.09
CA TYR A 139 10.05 -3.00 5.03
C TYR A 139 10.03 -2.40 3.62
N HIS A 140 11.17 -2.38 2.91
CA HIS A 140 11.23 -1.89 1.53
C HIS A 140 10.32 -2.68 0.59
N LEU A 141 10.36 -4.02 0.67
CA LEU A 141 9.53 -4.88 -0.17
C LEU A 141 8.04 -4.72 0.14
N LEU A 142 7.68 -4.49 1.40
CA LEU A 142 6.30 -4.25 1.80
C LEU A 142 5.79 -2.90 1.27
N ILE A 143 6.63 -1.86 1.26
CA ILE A 143 6.29 -0.52 0.76
C ILE A 143 6.24 -0.47 -0.78
N LEU A 144 6.97 -1.36 -1.47
CA LEU A 144 7.05 -1.39 -2.93
C LEU A 144 5.67 -1.50 -3.62
N LYS A 145 4.65 -2.05 -2.96
CA LYS A 145 3.29 -2.13 -3.51
C LYS A 145 2.64 -0.78 -3.77
N TYR A 146 3.03 0.26 -3.04
CA TYR A 146 2.41 1.59 -3.15
C TYR A 146 2.74 2.28 -4.49
N PRO A 147 4.00 2.30 -4.96
CA PRO A 147 4.32 2.60 -6.35
C PRO A 147 3.53 1.76 -7.36
N CYS A 148 3.38 0.46 -7.11
CA CYS A 148 2.58 -0.39 -8.00
C CYS A 148 1.11 0.05 -8.04
N PHE A 149 0.53 0.49 -6.92
CA PHE A 149 -0.84 1.02 -6.91
C PHE A 149 -0.97 2.26 -7.79
N ILE A 150 -0.02 3.18 -7.72
CA ILE A 150 0.04 4.36 -8.60
C ILE A 150 0.06 3.93 -10.08
N ALA A 151 0.91 2.97 -10.43
CA ALA A 151 0.99 2.44 -11.80
C ALA A 151 -0.32 1.74 -12.24
N LEU A 152 -1.00 1.05 -11.34
CA LEU A 152 -2.25 0.32 -11.62
C LEU A 152 -3.46 1.24 -11.83
N ILE A 153 -3.50 2.40 -11.17
CA ILE A 153 -4.63 3.33 -11.25
C ILE A 153 -4.41 4.46 -12.26
N CYS A 154 -3.18 4.64 -12.74
CA CYS A 154 -2.87 5.60 -13.80
C CYS A 154 -3.60 5.22 -15.09
N VAL A 155 -4.34 6.18 -15.67
CA VAL A 155 -5.19 6.00 -16.85
C VAL A 155 -4.48 6.35 -18.16
N SER A 156 -3.49 7.24 -18.12
CA SER A 156 -2.83 7.77 -19.32
C SER A 156 -1.43 7.16 -19.47
N HIS A 157 -1.21 6.44 -20.56
CA HIS A 157 0.11 6.01 -21.01
C HIS A 157 0.69 7.00 -22.04
N ASP A 158 0.47 8.29 -21.84
CA ASP A 158 1.18 9.29 -22.64
C ASP A 158 2.67 9.20 -22.33
N GLU A 159 3.46 8.76 -23.32
CA GLU A 159 4.90 8.60 -23.22
C GLU A 159 5.60 9.91 -22.80
N ALA A 160 5.01 11.07 -23.12
CA ALA A 160 5.53 12.37 -22.69
C ALA A 160 5.51 12.55 -21.16
N THR A 161 4.49 12.01 -20.48
CA THR A 161 4.33 12.13 -19.01
C THR A 161 4.93 10.95 -18.24
N ARG A 162 5.45 9.94 -18.94
CA ARG A 162 6.00 8.72 -18.34
C ARG A 162 7.18 8.98 -17.39
N PRO A 163 8.17 9.84 -17.71
CA PRO A 163 9.25 10.14 -16.77
C PRO A 163 8.74 10.75 -15.47
N LEU A 164 7.75 11.65 -15.56
CA LEU A 164 7.15 12.29 -14.39
C LEU A 164 6.41 11.29 -13.50
N HIS A 165 5.65 10.37 -14.09
CA HIS A 165 5.00 9.27 -13.34
C HIS A 165 6.01 8.41 -12.57
N LEU A 166 7.12 8.03 -13.22
CA LEU A 166 8.16 7.22 -12.58
C LEU A 166 8.81 7.95 -11.40
N MET A 167 9.04 9.26 -11.54
CA MET A 167 9.61 10.07 -10.47
C MET A 167 8.63 10.27 -9.31
N LEU A 168 7.32 10.39 -9.57
CA LEU A 168 6.31 10.44 -8.52
C LEU A 168 6.18 9.10 -7.78
N MET A 169 6.21 7.98 -8.50
CA MET A 169 6.26 6.64 -7.91
C MET A 169 7.48 6.48 -6.99
N LEU A 170 8.66 6.91 -7.46
CA LEU A 170 9.90 6.89 -6.69
C LEU A 170 9.82 7.80 -5.46
N LEU A 171 9.30 9.02 -5.61
CA LEU A 171 9.14 9.95 -4.51
C LEU A 171 8.19 9.41 -3.44
N THR A 172 7.04 8.86 -3.84
CA THR A 172 6.09 8.21 -2.92
C THR A 172 6.76 7.05 -2.19
N TYR A 173 7.51 6.20 -2.89
CA TYR A 173 8.26 5.11 -2.27
C TYR A 173 9.22 5.62 -1.19
N LEU A 174 10.04 6.63 -1.50
CA LEU A 174 11.03 7.19 -0.58
C LEU A 174 10.38 7.84 0.64
N ILE A 175 9.30 8.62 0.44
CA ILE A 175 8.54 9.24 1.54
C ILE A 175 8.01 8.16 2.50
N LEU A 176 7.44 7.08 1.96
CA LEU A 176 6.90 6.01 2.78
C LEU A 176 7.99 5.22 3.50
N CYS A 177 9.15 4.99 2.88
CA CYS A 177 10.29 4.36 3.54
C CYS A 177 10.80 5.21 4.71
N ILE A 178 10.97 6.51 4.50
CA ILE A 178 11.39 7.45 5.56
C ILE A 178 10.35 7.46 6.68
N TYR A 179 9.06 7.55 6.33
CA TYR A 179 7.96 7.52 7.30
C TYR A 179 8.00 6.25 8.16
N GLU A 180 8.21 5.08 7.54
CA GLU A 180 8.27 3.81 8.24
C GLU A 180 9.43 3.76 9.26
N VAL A 181 10.62 4.23 8.88
CA VAL A 181 11.77 4.30 9.82
C VAL A 181 11.54 5.29 10.95
N VAL A 182 10.84 6.40 10.71
CA VAL A 182 10.53 7.40 11.74
C VAL A 182 9.47 6.88 12.73
N HIS A 183 8.48 6.14 12.22
CA HIS A 183 7.32 5.69 12.98
C HIS A 183 7.53 4.35 13.69
N ASP A 184 8.25 3.40 13.09
CA ASP A 184 8.57 2.12 13.70
C ASP A 184 9.77 2.24 14.67
N ALA A 185 9.51 2.03 15.96
CA ALA A 185 10.53 2.12 17.00
C ALA A 185 11.68 1.12 16.82
N GLN A 186 11.43 -0.07 16.27
CA GLN A 186 12.45 -1.10 16.02
C GLN A 186 13.37 -0.68 14.88
N LEU A 187 12.82 -0.18 13.77
CA LEU A 187 13.60 0.33 12.66
C LEU A 187 14.39 1.58 13.07
N ARG A 188 13.77 2.47 13.85
CA ARG A 188 14.42 3.69 14.37
C ARG A 188 15.61 3.37 15.26
N ALA A 189 15.55 2.28 16.04
CA ALA A 189 16.64 1.84 16.90
C ALA A 189 17.86 1.28 16.11
N ASP A 190 17.63 0.70 14.92
CA ASP A 190 18.70 0.19 14.05
C ASP A 190 19.48 1.35 13.37
N ALA A 191 20.79 1.42 13.62
CA ALA A 191 21.66 2.44 13.03
C ALA A 191 21.76 2.36 11.51
N GLY A 192 21.74 1.15 10.93
CA GLY A 192 21.75 0.93 9.50
C GLY A 192 20.49 1.47 8.84
N CYS A 193 19.31 1.21 9.41
CA CYS A 193 18.04 1.78 8.92
C CYS A 193 18.05 3.31 8.94
N ARG A 194 18.62 3.93 9.99
CA ARG A 194 18.74 5.40 10.06
C ARG A 194 19.66 5.96 8.97
N ILE A 195 20.75 5.27 8.64
CA ILE A 195 21.64 5.68 7.56
C ILE A 195 20.92 5.57 6.22
N ILE A 196 20.22 4.46 5.97
CA ILE A 196 19.41 4.25 4.76
C ILE A 196 18.37 5.38 4.63
N ALA A 197 17.60 5.66 5.69
CA ALA A 197 16.59 6.72 5.66
C ALA A 197 17.15 8.12 5.37
N LYS A 198 18.37 8.44 5.83
CA LYS A 198 19.05 9.70 5.49
C LYS A 198 19.41 9.75 4.00
N VAL A 199 19.90 8.64 3.45
CA VAL A 199 20.20 8.54 2.02
C VAL A 199 18.91 8.67 1.21
N GLU A 200 17.83 7.98 1.61
CA GLU A 200 16.50 8.09 1.01
C GLU A 200 15.97 9.53 1.05
N LEU A 201 16.19 10.26 2.14
CA LEU A 201 15.80 11.67 2.26
C LEU A 201 16.52 12.56 1.24
N VAL A 202 17.82 12.34 1.02
CA VAL A 202 18.57 13.07 -0.01
C VAL A 202 18.01 12.75 -1.40
N PHE A 203 17.77 11.47 -1.71
CA PHE A 203 17.16 11.08 -2.98
C PHE A 203 15.74 11.64 -3.14
N ALA A 204 14.96 11.72 -2.07
CA ALA A 204 13.62 12.29 -2.10
C ALA A 204 13.68 13.79 -2.43
N ALA A 205 14.62 14.53 -1.83
CA ALA A 205 14.82 15.95 -2.11
C ALA A 205 15.26 16.20 -3.57
N LEU A 206 16.17 15.38 -4.09
CA LEU A 206 16.60 15.44 -5.49
C LEU A 206 15.44 15.13 -6.45
N THR A 207 14.67 14.08 -6.15
CA THR A 207 13.51 13.68 -6.96
C THR A 207 12.43 14.77 -6.93
N ALA A 208 12.14 15.35 -5.77
CA ALA A 208 11.19 16.46 -5.64
C ALA A 208 11.65 17.69 -6.43
N THR A 209 12.93 18.05 -6.35
CA THR A 209 13.50 19.17 -7.13
C THR A 209 13.34 18.94 -8.63
N TRP A 210 13.63 17.71 -9.10
CA TRP A 210 13.44 17.34 -10.50
C TRP A 210 11.96 17.46 -10.92
N ILE A 211 11.03 16.97 -10.09
CA ILE A 211 9.58 17.06 -10.35
C ILE A 211 9.15 18.53 -10.45
N THR A 212 9.62 19.39 -9.54
CA THR A 212 9.30 20.83 -9.57
C THR A 212 9.78 21.48 -10.86
N ASN A 213 11.00 21.19 -11.30
CA ASN A 213 11.55 21.72 -12.56
C ASN A 213 10.85 21.15 -13.80
N ALA A 214 10.32 19.93 -13.74
CA ALA A 214 9.57 19.33 -14.85
C ALA A 214 8.16 19.91 -14.98
N LEU A 215 7.62 20.52 -13.93
CA LEU A 215 6.30 21.14 -13.89
C LEU A 215 6.31 22.65 -14.17
N SER A 216 7.48 23.29 -14.10
CA SER A 216 7.70 24.72 -14.40
C SER A 216 7.90 24.95 -15.90
#